data_AF-A0A9N7MWF5-F1
#
_entry.id   AF-A0A9N7MWF5-F1
#
_cell.length_a   1.000
_cell.length_b   1.000
_cell.length_c   1.000
_cell.angle_alpha   90.00
_cell.angle_beta   90.00
_cell.angle_gamma   90.00
#
_symmetry.space_group_name_H-M   'P 1'
#
loop_
_entity.id
_entity.type
_entity.pdbx_description
1 polymer ?
#
loop_
_entity_poly.entity_id
_entity_poly.type
_entity_poly.pdbx_seq_one_letter_code
_entity_poly.pdbx_strand_id
1 'polypeptide(L)'
;MDRFFGSAYRGDKGVPHSGTQPFENIWLGCAAFAIFTWNNPYIWHMTNQFNWHDRAMLFEQYHWKKARAKNQPYKFKWNERSKAFRDAYYVNWPHYFP
;
A
#
# COMPACT_ATOMS: atom_id res chain seq x y z
N MET A 1 12.91 -9.95 35.33
CA MET A 1 12.09 -9.43 34.22
C MET A 1 10.66 -9.95 34.27
N ASP A 2 10.42 -11.23 34.58
CA ASP A 2 9.07 -11.83 34.58
C ASP A 2 8.08 -11.23 35.58
N ARG A 3 8.56 -10.70 36.71
CA ARG A 3 7.71 -10.12 37.76
C ARG A 3 7.11 -8.75 37.38
N PHE A 4 7.77 -8.00 36.51
CA PHE A 4 7.33 -6.66 36.08
C PHE A 4 6.57 -6.69 34.76
N PHE A 5 6.92 -7.62 33.86
CA PHE A 5 6.27 -7.72 32.54
C PHE A 5 5.16 -8.78 32.48
N GLY A 6 5.10 -9.72 33.44
CA GLY A 6 4.14 -10.82 33.41
C GLY A 6 2.67 -10.40 33.61
N SER A 7 2.38 -9.30 34.31
CA SER A 7 1.00 -8.80 34.46
C SER A 7 0.60 -7.83 33.34
N ALA A 8 1.50 -6.96 32.89
CA ALA A 8 1.23 -5.97 31.84
C ALA A 8 1.02 -6.63 30.46
N TYR A 9 1.77 -7.68 30.14
CA TYR A 9 1.66 -8.40 28.87
C TYR A 9 0.66 -9.56 28.86
N ARG A 10 0.11 -9.93 30.02
CA ARG A 10 -0.98 -10.92 30.06
C ARG A 10 -2.28 -10.39 29.49
N GLY A 11 -2.41 -9.05 29.42
CA GLY A 11 -3.55 -8.30 28.90
C GLY A 11 -4.88 -8.61 29.61
N ASP A 12 -5.76 -7.63 29.67
CA ASP A 12 -7.08 -7.86 30.27
C ASP A 12 -7.87 -8.91 29.47
N LYS A 13 -8.63 -9.74 30.18
CA LYS A 13 -9.52 -10.73 29.54
C LYS A 13 -10.55 -9.98 28.69
N GLY A 14 -10.46 -10.12 27.37
CA GLY A 14 -11.35 -9.46 26.40
C GLY A 14 -10.67 -8.40 25.53
N VAL A 15 -9.39 -8.05 25.80
CA VAL A 15 -8.60 -7.20 24.91
C VAL A 15 -7.99 -8.07 23.80
N PRO A 16 -8.18 -7.78 22.50
CA PRO A 16 -7.79 -8.66 21.38
C PRO A 16 -6.28 -8.93 21.22
N HIS A 17 -5.45 -8.46 22.15
CA HIS A 17 -3.99 -8.61 22.14
C HIS A 17 -3.46 -9.41 23.34
N SER A 18 -4.33 -9.98 24.19
CA SER A 18 -3.96 -10.62 25.48
C SER A 18 -3.75 -12.14 25.44
N GLY A 19 -3.82 -12.76 24.26
CA GLY A 19 -3.62 -14.21 24.08
C GLY A 19 -2.25 -14.59 23.49
N THR A 20 -1.91 -15.87 23.56
CA THR A 20 -0.71 -16.43 22.91
C THR A 20 -0.80 -16.42 21.37
N GLN A 21 -2.00 -16.59 20.81
CA GLN A 21 -2.25 -16.48 19.37
C GLN A 21 -1.89 -15.10 18.79
N PRO A 22 -2.31 -13.97 19.41
CA PRO A 22 -1.85 -12.63 19.02
C PRO A 22 -0.32 -12.48 19.01
N PHE A 23 0.39 -13.05 19.97
CA PHE A 23 1.86 -12.96 20.02
C PHE A 23 2.52 -13.62 18.81
N GLU A 24 2.11 -14.85 18.47
CA GLU A 24 2.60 -15.56 17.29
C GLU A 24 2.27 -14.83 15.99
N ASN A 25 1.04 -14.30 15.87
CA ASN A 25 0.62 -13.51 14.72
C ASN A 25 1.43 -12.22 14.55
N ILE A 26 1.80 -11.56 15.66
CA ILE A 26 2.65 -10.37 15.64
C ILE A 26 4.05 -10.74 15.13
N TRP A 27 4.64 -11.84 15.62
CA TRP A 27 5.94 -12.31 15.15
C TRP A 27 5.93 -12.68 13.67
N LEU A 28 4.91 -13.40 13.21
CA LEU A 28 4.70 -13.71 11.80
C LEU A 28 4.57 -12.44 10.96
N GLY A 29 3.79 -11.46 11.42
CA GLY A 29 3.65 -10.17 10.76
C GLY A 29 4.97 -9.40 10.67
N CYS A 30 5.72 -9.33 11.77
CA CYS A 30 7.03 -8.69 11.82
C CYS A 30 8.06 -9.40 10.92
N ALA A 31 8.09 -10.74 10.94
CA ALA A 31 9.00 -11.53 10.11
C ALA A 31 8.68 -11.38 8.61
N ALA A 32 7.39 -11.44 8.24
CA ALA A 32 6.97 -11.21 6.87
C ALA A 32 7.33 -9.80 6.39
N PHE A 33 7.11 -8.79 7.24
CA PHE A 33 7.49 -7.41 6.95
C PHE A 33 9.01 -7.24 6.79
N ALA A 34 9.81 -7.86 7.65
CA ALA A 34 11.27 -7.82 7.58
C ALA A 34 11.81 -8.49 6.31
N ILE A 35 11.29 -9.66 5.94
CA ILE A 35 11.67 -10.35 4.69
C ILE A 35 11.32 -9.49 3.47
N PHE A 36 10.12 -8.89 3.47
CA PHE A 36 9.65 -8.08 2.35
C PHE A 36 10.48 -6.80 2.19
N THR A 37 10.80 -6.13 3.29
CA THR A 37 11.65 -4.92 3.30
C THR A 37 13.12 -5.22 3.01
N TRP A 38 13.65 -6.39 3.43
CA TRP A 38 15.01 -6.79 3.13
C TRP A 38 15.23 -7.05 1.63
N ASN A 39 14.27 -7.72 0.98
CA ASN A 39 14.35 -8.00 -0.46
C ASN A 39 13.95 -6.79 -1.33
N ASN A 40 13.27 -5.79 -0.75
CA ASN A 40 12.88 -4.57 -1.45
C ASN A 40 13.09 -3.33 -0.55
N PRO A 41 14.34 -2.87 -0.40
CA PRO A 41 14.71 -1.81 0.54
C PRO A 41 14.08 -0.45 0.22
N TYR A 42 13.53 -0.28 -0.99
CA TYR A 42 12.94 0.97 -1.46
C TYR A 42 11.41 1.02 -1.35
N ILE A 43 10.78 0.07 -0.66
CA ILE A 43 9.33 0.10 -0.37
C ILE A 43 8.87 1.42 0.25
N TRP A 44 9.72 2.03 1.08
CA TRP A 44 9.45 3.30 1.73
C TRP A 44 9.40 4.49 0.76
N HIS A 45 9.98 4.35 -0.44
CA HIS A 45 9.84 5.33 -1.52
C HIS A 45 8.52 5.19 -2.29
N MET A 46 7.73 4.13 -2.05
CA MET A 46 6.37 4.04 -2.60
C MET A 46 5.40 4.98 -1.90
N THR A 47 5.73 5.48 -0.71
CA THR A 47 4.86 6.35 0.07
C THR A 47 5.25 7.82 -0.07
N ASN A 48 5.37 8.32 -1.29
CA ASN A 48 5.21 9.76 -1.48
C ASN A 48 3.72 10.07 -1.28
N GLN A 49 3.37 10.74 -0.16
CA GLN A 49 2.00 11.18 0.14
C GLN A 49 1.36 11.96 -1.02
N PHE A 50 2.20 12.49 -1.92
CA PHE A 50 1.83 13.18 -3.15
C PHE A 50 2.20 12.38 -4.41
N ASN A 51 1.77 11.11 -4.49
CA ASN A 51 1.83 10.36 -5.74
C ASN A 51 0.88 11.03 -6.78
N TRP A 52 1.47 11.76 -7.71
CA TRP A 52 0.74 12.45 -8.79
C TRP A 52 0.00 11.48 -9.72
N HIS A 53 0.52 10.28 -9.94
CA HIS A 53 -0.12 9.28 -10.81
C HIS A 53 -1.36 8.72 -10.17
N ASP A 54 -1.33 8.42 -8.87
CA ASP A 54 -2.52 7.96 -8.17
C ASP A 54 -3.63 8.99 -8.27
N ARG A 55 -3.29 10.28 -8.15
CA ARG A 55 -4.24 11.40 -8.36
C ARG A 55 -4.75 11.46 -9.80
N ALA A 56 -3.88 11.30 -10.79
CA ALA A 56 -4.27 11.29 -12.21
C ALA A 56 -5.19 10.10 -12.55
N MET A 57 -4.91 8.92 -11.98
CA MET A 57 -5.71 7.70 -12.13
C MET A 57 -7.06 7.82 -11.43
N LEU A 58 -7.11 8.41 -10.24
CA LEU A 58 -8.36 8.71 -9.54
C LEU A 58 -9.22 9.71 -10.31
N PHE A 59 -8.60 10.74 -10.90
CA PHE A 59 -9.29 11.69 -11.76
C PHE A 59 -9.87 11.00 -13.01
N GLU A 60 -9.10 10.15 -13.68
CA GLU A 60 -9.56 9.36 -14.82
C GLU A 60 -10.71 8.43 -14.44
N GLN A 61 -10.59 7.73 -13.29
CA GLN A 61 -11.62 6.86 -12.75
C GLN A 61 -12.92 7.62 -12.44
N TYR A 62 -12.83 8.84 -11.91
CA TYR A 62 -13.98 9.70 -11.64
C TYR A 62 -14.75 10.03 -12.92
N HIS A 63 -14.04 10.43 -13.98
CA HIS A 63 -14.64 10.73 -15.27
C HIS A 63 -15.25 9.48 -15.92
N TRP A 64 -14.59 8.33 -15.80
CA TRP A 64 -15.13 7.07 -16.26
C TRP A 64 -16.43 6.70 -15.53
N LYS A 65 -16.48 6.84 -14.20
CA LYS A 65 -17.70 6.59 -13.40
C LYS A 65 -18.85 7.49 -13.86
N LYS A 66 -18.59 8.77 -14.15
CA LYS A 66 -19.58 9.70 -14.70
C LYS A 66 -20.07 9.30 -16.09
N ALA A 67 -19.17 8.89 -16.99
CA ALA A 67 -19.53 8.43 -18.32
C ALA A 67 -20.37 7.15 -18.24
N ARG A 68 -19.99 6.21 -17.37
CA ARG A 68 -20.76 4.98 -17.11
C ARG A 68 -22.15 5.28 -16.58
N ALA A 69 -22.30 6.22 -15.64
CA ALA A 69 -23.61 6.62 -15.12
C ALA A 69 -24.53 7.22 -16.21
N LYS A 70 -23.95 7.75 -17.28
CA LYS A 70 -24.66 8.28 -18.46
C LYS A 70 -24.75 7.27 -19.62
N ASN A 71 -24.33 6.02 -19.43
CA ASN A 71 -24.18 5.01 -20.49
C ASN A 71 -23.39 5.50 -21.72
N GLN A 72 -22.38 6.35 -21.50
CA GLN A 72 -21.52 6.86 -22.56
C GLN A 72 -20.21 6.07 -22.64
N PRO A 73 -19.69 5.81 -23.86
CA PRO A 73 -18.37 5.21 -24.01
C PRO A 73 -17.30 6.18 -23.48
N TYR A 74 -16.32 5.64 -22.75
CA TYR A 74 -15.20 6.40 -22.21
C TYR A 74 -13.89 5.84 -22.74
N LYS A 75 -13.06 6.73 -23.30
CA LYS A 75 -11.73 6.37 -23.78
C LYS A 75 -10.70 6.77 -22.73
N PHE A 76 -9.98 5.80 -22.19
CA PHE A 76 -8.91 6.03 -21.22
C PHE A 76 -7.74 6.72 -21.92
N LYS A 77 -7.41 7.92 -21.45
CA LYS A 77 -6.29 8.75 -21.92
C LYS A 77 -4.96 8.09 -21.59
N TRP A 78 -4.87 7.30 -20.52
CA TRP A 78 -3.66 6.54 -20.22
C TRP A 78 -3.28 5.55 -21.34
N ASN A 79 -4.28 4.92 -21.95
CA ASN A 79 -4.08 3.95 -23.03
C ASN A 79 -3.74 4.59 -24.39
N GLU A 80 -3.92 5.90 -24.53
CA GLU A 80 -3.50 6.64 -25.72
C GLU A 80 -1.98 6.90 -25.74
N ARG A 81 -1.29 6.68 -24.62
CA ARG A 81 0.17 6.80 -24.53
C ARG A 81 0.86 5.61 -25.20
N SER A 82 2.03 5.86 -25.79
CA SER A 82 2.84 4.81 -26.42
C SER A 82 3.18 3.72 -25.41
N LYS A 83 3.30 2.47 -25.89
CA LYS A 83 3.68 1.34 -25.04
C LYS A 83 5.03 1.59 -24.37
N ALA A 84 6.01 2.08 -25.13
CA ALA A 84 7.33 2.43 -24.61
C ALA A 84 7.27 3.46 -23.47
N PHE A 85 6.40 4.48 -23.56
CA PHE A 85 6.21 5.43 -22.48
C PHE A 85 5.65 4.76 -21.24
N ARG A 86 4.60 3.94 -21.38
CA ARG A 86 3.95 3.25 -20.25
C ARG A 86 4.89 2.28 -19.53
N ASP A 87 5.70 1.54 -20.30
CA ASP A 87 6.67 0.59 -19.76
C ASP A 87 7.81 1.32 -19.02
N ALA A 88 8.33 2.42 -19.60
CA ALA A 88 9.38 3.23 -18.98
C ALA A 88 8.86 4.05 -17.78
N TYR A 89 7.57 4.38 -17.74
CA TYR A 89 6.99 5.27 -16.72
C TYR A 89 7.13 4.73 -15.30
N TYR A 90 6.91 3.43 -15.09
CA TYR A 90 7.04 2.81 -13.78
C TYR A 90 8.50 2.60 -13.36
N VAL A 91 9.42 2.47 -14.32
CA VAL A 91 10.86 2.36 -14.06
C VAL A 91 11.46 3.71 -13.71
N ASN A 92 11.08 4.75 -14.44
CA ASN A 92 11.54 6.13 -14.24
C ASN A 92 10.71 6.90 -13.22
N TRP A 93 9.72 6.24 -12.60
CA TRP A 93 8.83 6.80 -11.60
C TRP A 93 9.57 7.59 -10.50
N PRO A 94 10.67 7.08 -9.91
CA PRO A 94 11.41 7.80 -8.88
C PRO A 94 12.15 9.05 -9.40
N HIS A 95 12.38 9.16 -10.71
CA HIS A 95 13.06 10.29 -11.32
C HIS A 95 12.09 11.45 -11.63
N TYR A 96 10.85 11.13 -12.02
CA TYR A 96 9.83 12.13 -12.33
C TYR A 96 9.14 12.70 -11.08
N PHE A 97 9.12 11.93 -9.99
CA PHE A 97 8.41 12.27 -8.74
C PHE A 97 9.31 12.01 -7.53
N PRO A 98 10.33 12.85 -7.29
CA PRO A 98 11.19 12.75 -6.11
C PRO A 98 10.41 12.91 -4.80
#